data_AF-A0AAU7EVF6-F1
#
_entry.id   AF-A0AAU7EVF6-F1
#
_cell.length_a   1.000
_cell.length_b   1.000
_cell.length_c   1.000
_cell.angle_alpha   90.00
_cell.angle_beta   90.00
_cell.angle_gamma   90.00
#
_symmetry.space_group_name_H-M   'P 1'
#
loop_
_entity.id
_entity.type
_entity.pdbx_description
1 polymer ?
#
loop_
_entity_poly.entity_id
_entity_poly.type
_entity_poly.pdbx_seq_one_letter_code
_entity_poly.pdbx_strand_id
1 'polypeptide(L)'
;MTALRPLILLLAGVLGLAGCSVHQPVSLYQLDSGSPVQPAQSAGMAVLLGPVVVADYLQRETLLQRQPDGSLQAATDGRWAGSLSSDIDQLLMRQVAGHLDSQRVVLAPATAGFTPDVQVLLTITRLDSGAKQPAILDAQWRLIDRRGKVRDNRIIHLQETHAGSTASQVQAQGVLLQRLAEQLSVALKPLANQPPVAEAPRKAAPKPAAPAADAEKQPKIPMASPIRTDMEVFRF
;
A
#
# COMPACT_ATOMS: atom_id res chain seq x y z
N MET A 1 47.32 -40.18 -41.23
CA MET A 1 45.95 -39.74 -40.84
C MET A 1 45.55 -40.13 -39.40
N THR A 2 46.43 -40.74 -38.61
CA THR A 2 46.14 -41.26 -37.25
C THR A 2 46.40 -40.27 -36.12
N ALA A 3 47.24 -39.24 -36.31
CA ALA A 3 47.55 -38.24 -35.29
C ALA A 3 46.53 -37.08 -35.18
N LEU A 4 45.63 -36.92 -36.16
CA LEU A 4 44.64 -35.84 -36.18
C LEU A 4 43.42 -36.13 -35.28
N ARG A 5 43.04 -37.41 -35.17
CA ARG A 5 41.92 -37.87 -34.32
C ARG A 5 42.09 -37.60 -32.82
N PRO A 6 43.25 -37.88 -32.18
CA PRO A 6 43.43 -37.57 -30.76
C PRO A 6 43.44 -36.06 -30.51
N LEU A 7 43.96 -35.25 -31.45
CA LEU A 7 43.98 -33.79 -31.33
C LEU A 7 42.56 -33.19 -31.37
N ILE A 8 41.68 -33.69 -32.25
CA ILE A 8 40.27 -33.24 -32.33
C ILE A 8 39.50 -33.62 -31.05
N LEU A 9 39.72 -34.82 -30.50
CA LEU A 9 39.10 -35.26 -29.24
C LEU A 9 39.58 -34.43 -28.04
N LEU A 10 40.86 -34.06 -28.01
CA LEU A 10 41.44 -33.23 -26.96
C LEU A 10 40.94 -31.78 -27.04
N LEU A 11 40.84 -31.22 -28.26
CA LEU A 11 40.27 -29.88 -28.49
C LEU A 11 38.78 -29.82 -28.16
N ALA A 12 38.00 -30.86 -28.52
CA ALA A 12 36.59 -30.98 -28.14
C ALA A 12 36.41 -31.13 -26.62
N GLY A 13 37.33 -31.84 -25.95
CA GLY A 13 37.39 -31.91 -24.49
C GLY A 13 37.63 -30.54 -23.86
N VAL A 14 38.65 -29.81 -24.32
CA VAL A 14 38.96 -28.45 -23.80
C VAL A 14 37.82 -27.47 -24.05
N LEU A 15 37.16 -27.51 -25.22
CA LEU A 15 35.97 -26.69 -25.49
C LEU A 15 34.75 -27.08 -24.62
N GLY A 16 34.60 -28.37 -24.30
CA GLY A 16 33.54 -28.85 -23.40
C GLY A 16 33.72 -28.38 -21.95
N LEU A 17 34.97 -28.22 -21.48
CA LEU A 17 35.27 -27.69 -20.14
C LEU A 17 35.18 -26.15 -20.04
N ALA A 18 35.32 -25.43 -21.16
CA ALA A 18 35.20 -23.96 -21.18
C ALA A 18 33.74 -23.45 -21.03
N GLY A 19 32.74 -24.32 -21.24
CA GLY A 19 31.32 -23.95 -21.20
C GLY A 19 30.71 -23.81 -19.79
N CYS A 20 31.35 -24.35 -18.75
CA CYS A 20 30.74 -24.48 -17.43
C CYS A 20 31.07 -23.36 -16.42
N SER A 21 31.88 -22.36 -16.77
CA SER A 21 32.49 -21.47 -15.75
C SER A 21 32.24 -19.96 -15.90
N VAL A 22 31.36 -19.50 -16.79
CA VAL A 22 31.03 -18.07 -16.88
C VAL A 22 29.68 -17.80 -16.21
N HIS A 23 29.63 -17.96 -14.89
CA HIS A 23 28.53 -17.43 -14.08
C HIS A 23 29.06 -16.17 -13.38
N GLN A 24 28.82 -15.00 -13.98
CA GLN A 24 29.15 -13.73 -13.34
C GLN A 24 28.19 -13.53 -12.15
N PRO A 25 28.68 -13.23 -10.94
CA PRO A 25 27.80 -12.98 -9.81
C PRO A 25 26.95 -11.73 -10.08
N VAL A 26 25.63 -11.90 -10.08
CA VAL A 26 24.66 -10.80 -10.24
C VAL A 26 24.54 -10.07 -8.91
N SER A 27 24.65 -8.74 -8.93
CA SER A 27 24.48 -7.93 -7.72
C SER A 27 23.01 -7.84 -7.33
N LEU A 28 22.73 -7.97 -6.03
CA LEU A 28 21.41 -7.75 -5.47
C LEU A 28 21.33 -6.33 -4.93
N TYR A 29 20.32 -5.60 -5.38
CA TYR A 29 20.12 -4.19 -5.05
C TYR A 29 18.91 -4.01 -4.17
N GLN A 30 19.03 -3.12 -3.20
CA GLN A 30 17.92 -2.65 -2.38
C GLN A 30 17.95 -1.13 -2.36
N LEU A 31 16.78 -0.50 -2.27
CA LEU A 31 16.70 0.95 -2.13
C LEU A 31 17.34 1.38 -0.81
N ASP A 32 18.32 2.27 -0.91
CA ASP A 32 18.93 2.84 0.28
C ASP A 32 17.95 3.83 0.93
N SER A 33 17.52 3.51 2.15
CA SER A 33 16.72 4.41 2.96
C SER A 33 17.52 5.54 3.58
N GLY A 34 18.83 5.64 3.34
CA GLY A 34 19.70 6.57 4.04
C GLY A 34 19.72 6.27 5.55
N SER A 35 19.90 7.30 6.36
CA SER A 35 19.93 7.20 7.82
C SER A 35 18.74 7.93 8.44
N PRO A 36 17.52 7.35 8.45
CA PRO A 36 16.38 7.97 9.10
C PRO A 36 16.65 8.11 10.60
N VAL A 37 16.29 9.27 11.16
CA VAL A 37 16.37 9.51 12.60
C VAL A 37 15.39 8.59 13.32
N GLN A 38 15.83 7.96 14.41
CA GLN A 38 14.95 7.13 15.22
C GLN A 38 13.96 8.03 15.99
N PRO A 39 12.64 7.87 15.80
CA PRO A 39 11.66 8.73 16.44
C PRO A 39 11.62 8.53 17.96
N ALA A 40 11.62 9.63 18.71
CA ALA A 40 11.62 9.65 20.16
C ALA A 40 10.19 9.74 20.75
N GLN A 41 9.23 10.36 20.06
CA GLN A 41 7.91 10.60 20.64
C GLN A 41 6.96 9.41 20.46
N SER A 42 6.61 8.76 21.57
CA SER A 42 5.58 7.72 21.59
C SER A 42 4.15 8.27 21.42
N ALA A 43 3.93 9.56 21.70
CA ALA A 43 2.64 10.25 21.60
C ALA A 43 2.60 11.31 20.48
N GLY A 44 3.47 11.18 19.47
CA GLY A 44 3.49 12.07 18.31
C GLY A 44 2.29 11.89 17.37
N MET A 45 2.30 12.61 16.25
CA MET A 45 1.27 12.53 15.21
C MET A 45 1.05 11.08 14.74
N ALA A 46 -0.19 10.60 14.74
CA ALA A 46 -0.54 9.27 14.25
C ALA A 46 -0.76 9.31 12.73
N VAL A 47 0.06 8.62 11.96
CA VAL A 47 -0.05 8.57 10.49
C VAL A 47 -0.29 7.13 10.05
N LEU A 48 -1.35 6.93 9.27
CA LEU A 48 -1.57 5.68 8.55
C LEU A 48 -1.09 5.86 7.12
N LEU A 49 0.01 5.22 6.75
CA LEU A 49 0.44 5.11 5.36
C LEU A 49 -0.34 3.95 4.72
N GLY A 50 -1.25 4.28 3.79
CA GLY A 50 -1.95 3.29 2.98
C GLY A 50 -0.97 2.47 2.14
N PRO A 51 -1.39 1.32 1.57
CA PRO A 51 -0.53 0.56 0.68
C PRO A 51 -0.10 1.45 -0.48
N VAL A 52 1.20 1.55 -0.75
CA VAL A 52 1.70 2.38 -1.84
C VAL A 52 1.39 1.68 -3.15
N VAL A 53 0.53 2.29 -3.96
CA VAL A 53 0.21 1.76 -5.28
C VAL A 53 1.37 2.07 -6.21
N VAL A 54 2.09 1.05 -6.69
CA VAL A 54 3.19 1.21 -7.63
C VAL A 54 2.80 0.69 -9.01
N ALA A 55 3.34 1.32 -10.06
CA ALA A 55 3.13 0.86 -11.44
C ALA A 55 3.50 -0.63 -11.62
N ASP A 56 2.74 -1.36 -12.44
CA ASP A 56 2.86 -2.82 -12.58
C ASP A 56 4.26 -3.30 -12.98
N TYR A 57 5.01 -2.51 -13.75
CA TYR A 57 6.37 -2.87 -14.15
C TYR A 57 7.36 -2.86 -12.97
N LEU A 58 7.06 -2.12 -11.89
CA LEU A 58 7.84 -2.04 -10.67
C LEU A 58 7.59 -3.20 -9.70
N GLN A 59 6.49 -3.95 -9.89
CA GLN A 59 6.13 -5.07 -9.02
C GLN A 59 6.91 -6.36 -9.32
N ARG A 60 8.02 -6.25 -10.07
CA ARG A 60 8.85 -7.37 -10.53
C ARG A 60 10.16 -7.38 -9.75
N GLU A 61 10.70 -8.57 -9.50
CA GLU A 61 12.03 -8.73 -8.89
C GLU A 61 13.18 -8.36 -9.86
N THR A 62 12.86 -8.08 -11.12
CA THR A 62 13.84 -7.66 -12.12
C THR A 62 14.11 -6.17 -12.02
N LEU A 63 15.38 -5.79 -11.96
CA LEU A 63 15.78 -4.39 -12.07
C LEU A 63 15.63 -3.97 -13.53
N LEU A 64 14.69 -3.06 -13.80
CA LEU A 64 14.44 -2.54 -15.14
C LEU A 64 15.16 -1.21 -15.33
N GLN A 65 15.78 -1.06 -16.49
CA GLN A 65 16.49 0.13 -16.93
C GLN A 65 15.77 0.76 -18.13
N ARG A 66 15.58 2.07 -18.07
CA ARG A 66 14.98 2.84 -19.15
C ARG A 66 16.00 3.18 -20.22
N GLN A 67 15.63 2.88 -21.45
CA GLN A 67 16.41 3.19 -22.63
C GLN A 67 16.03 4.58 -23.20
N PRO A 68 16.92 5.20 -23.99
CA PRO A 68 16.64 6.51 -24.61
C PRO A 68 15.42 6.53 -25.53
N ASP A 69 15.02 5.38 -26.07
CA ASP A 69 13.83 5.21 -26.91
C ASP A 69 12.54 5.02 -26.10
N GLY A 70 12.62 5.06 -24.76
CA GLY A 70 11.49 4.86 -23.86
C GLY A 70 11.17 3.40 -23.56
N SER A 71 11.89 2.43 -24.13
CA SER A 71 11.75 1.03 -23.75
C SER A 71 12.34 0.73 -22.37
N LEU A 72 11.89 -0.37 -21.75
CA LEU A 72 12.44 -0.89 -20.50
C LEU A 72 13.16 -2.20 -20.79
N GLN A 73 14.39 -2.34 -20.32
CA GLN A 73 15.19 -3.55 -20.44
C GLN A 73 15.62 -4.05 -19.07
N ALA A 74 15.73 -5.36 -18.89
CA ALA A 74 16.29 -5.93 -17.67
C ALA A 74 17.78 -5.61 -17.57
N ALA A 75 18.24 -5.17 -16.41
CA ALA A 75 19.66 -5.04 -16.14
C ALA A 75 20.35 -6.41 -16.21
N THR A 76 21.50 -6.45 -16.86
CA THR A 76 22.29 -7.69 -17.01
C THR A 76 23.18 -7.96 -15.81
N ASP A 77 23.48 -6.93 -15.00
CA ASP A 77 24.43 -6.94 -13.88
C ASP A 77 23.76 -6.81 -12.50
N GLY A 78 22.42 -6.72 -12.46
CA GLY A 78 21.68 -6.42 -11.24
C GLY A 78 20.26 -6.95 -11.18
N ARG A 79 19.80 -7.30 -9.98
CA ARG A 79 18.41 -7.64 -9.66
C ARG A 79 18.01 -6.98 -8.34
N TRP A 80 16.71 -6.84 -8.10
CA TRP A 80 16.25 -6.43 -6.77
C TRP A 80 16.53 -7.56 -5.77
N ALA A 81 16.88 -7.20 -4.55
CA ALA A 81 17.09 -8.12 -3.44
C ALA A 81 15.76 -8.73 -2.93
N GLY A 82 14.63 -8.17 -3.35
CA GLY A 82 13.29 -8.63 -3.03
C GLY A 82 12.22 -7.80 -3.73
N SER A 83 11.06 -7.67 -3.07
CA SER A 83 9.94 -6.87 -3.57
C SER A 83 10.23 -5.38 -3.45
N LEU A 84 10.39 -4.70 -4.60
CA LEU A 84 10.57 -3.25 -4.65
C LEU A 84 9.42 -2.50 -3.99
N SER A 85 8.17 -2.98 -4.12
CA SER A 85 7.02 -2.31 -3.48
C SER A 85 7.11 -2.36 -1.96
N SER A 86 7.50 -3.52 -1.42
CA SER A 86 7.68 -3.69 0.03
C SER A 86 8.85 -2.84 0.55
N ASP A 87 9.93 -2.71 -0.22
CA ASP A 87 11.05 -1.83 0.12
C ASP A 87 10.62 -0.35 0.16
N ILE A 88 9.81 0.08 -0.80
CA ILE A 88 9.26 1.45 -0.84
C ILE A 88 8.39 1.72 0.39
N ASP A 89 7.47 0.80 0.73
CA ASP A 89 6.59 0.94 1.89
C ASP A 89 7.41 1.13 3.18
N GLN A 90 8.40 0.26 3.40
CA GLN A 90 9.25 0.30 4.59
C GLN A 90 10.12 1.56 4.64
N LEU A 91 10.71 1.96 3.50
CA LEU A 91 11.52 3.17 3.40
C LEU A 91 10.70 4.41 3.75
N LEU A 92 9.52 4.57 3.13
CA LEU A 92 8.66 5.73 3.36
C LEU A 92 8.16 5.78 4.80
N MET A 93 7.75 4.65 5.38
CA MET A 93 7.32 4.59 6.77
C MET A 93 8.44 5.05 7.72
N ARG A 94 9.67 4.52 7.58
CA ARG A 94 10.81 4.90 8.44
C ARG A 94 11.19 6.37 8.27
N GLN A 95 11.24 6.86 7.04
CA GLN A 95 11.59 8.25 6.76
C GLN A 95 10.55 9.23 7.31
N VAL A 96 9.25 8.98 7.08
CA VAL A 96 8.18 9.82 7.61
C VAL A 96 8.15 9.78 9.14
N ALA A 97 8.35 8.61 9.75
CA ALA A 97 8.45 8.48 11.20
C ALA A 97 9.57 9.34 11.79
N GLY A 98 10.76 9.30 11.18
CA GLY A 98 11.90 10.11 11.59
C GLY A 98 11.68 11.61 11.41
N HIS A 99 11.14 12.03 10.26
CA HIS A 99 10.87 13.46 9.99
C HIS A 99 9.76 14.07 10.83
N LEU A 100 8.81 13.27 11.29
CA LEU A 100 7.74 13.68 12.20
C LEU A 100 8.09 13.46 13.67
N ASP A 101 9.25 12.85 13.97
CA ASP A 101 9.66 12.41 15.30
C ASP A 101 8.58 11.58 16.02
N SER A 102 7.82 10.77 15.29
CA SER A 102 6.66 10.05 15.80
C SER A 102 6.80 8.54 15.62
N GLN A 103 6.63 7.79 16.71
CA GLN A 103 6.56 6.32 16.68
C GLN A 103 5.20 5.80 16.19
N ARG A 104 4.25 6.71 15.89
CA ARG A 104 2.86 6.38 15.51
C ARG A 104 2.64 6.48 14.00
N VAL A 105 3.67 6.20 13.21
CA VAL A 105 3.57 6.05 11.75
C VAL A 105 3.53 4.57 11.42
N VAL A 106 2.43 4.09 10.86
CA VAL A 106 2.20 2.66 10.60
C VAL A 106 1.73 2.44 9.16
N LEU A 107 2.08 1.27 8.62
CA LEU A 107 1.57 0.80 7.33
C LEU A 107 0.16 0.21 7.48
N ALA A 108 -0.65 0.35 6.44
CA ALA A 108 -1.94 -0.32 6.36
C ALA A 108 -1.78 -1.84 6.07
N PRO A 109 -2.71 -2.69 6.55
CA PRO A 109 -3.87 -2.33 7.38
C PRO A 109 -3.46 -1.98 8.82
N ALA A 110 -4.15 -1.00 9.41
CA ALA A 110 -3.89 -0.60 10.79
C ALA A 110 -4.29 -1.71 11.77
N THR A 111 -3.56 -1.82 12.88
CA THR A 111 -3.96 -2.69 14.00
C THR A 111 -5.22 -2.18 14.67
N ALA A 112 -5.98 -3.09 15.28
CA ALA A 112 -7.20 -2.74 16.01
C ALA A 112 -6.88 -1.70 17.12
N GLY A 113 -7.68 -0.63 17.17
CA GLY A 113 -7.50 0.46 18.14
C GLY A 113 -6.55 1.58 17.69
N PHE A 114 -5.92 1.49 16.52
CA PHE A 114 -5.14 2.59 15.97
C PHE A 114 -6.04 3.64 15.31
N THR A 115 -5.98 4.87 15.81
CA THR A 115 -6.74 6.02 15.30
C THR A 115 -5.81 7.05 14.63
N PRO A 116 -5.64 7.00 13.29
CA PRO A 116 -4.75 7.93 12.60
C PRO A 116 -5.25 9.37 12.76
N ASP A 117 -4.34 10.33 12.89
CA ASP A 117 -4.56 11.77 12.66
C ASP A 117 -4.76 12.04 11.17
N VAL A 118 -3.96 11.37 10.35
CA VAL A 118 -3.98 11.47 8.89
C VAL A 118 -3.76 10.11 8.26
N GLN A 119 -4.50 9.84 7.20
CA GLN A 119 -4.25 8.73 6.29
C GLN A 119 -3.62 9.26 5.00
N VAL A 120 -2.52 8.63 4.59
CA VAL A 120 -1.81 8.92 3.35
C VAL A 120 -2.20 7.88 2.31
N LEU A 121 -2.71 8.32 1.16
CA LEU A 121 -2.86 7.49 -0.02
C LEU A 121 -1.82 7.92 -1.04
N LEU A 122 -0.87 7.04 -1.36
CA LEU A 122 0.24 7.34 -2.28
C LEU A 122 0.17 6.39 -3.49
N THR A 123 0.36 6.96 -4.67
CA THR A 123 0.53 6.21 -5.92
C THR A 123 1.82 6.66 -6.60
N ILE A 124 2.69 5.73 -6.95
CA ILE A 124 3.91 5.95 -7.71
C ILE A 124 3.70 5.37 -9.11
N THR A 125 3.53 6.24 -10.09
CA THR A 125 3.32 5.86 -11.49
C THR A 125 4.62 5.63 -12.24
N ARG A 126 5.75 6.11 -11.70
CA ARG A 126 7.08 5.89 -12.25
C ARG A 126 8.14 5.90 -11.16
N LEU A 127 9.03 4.92 -11.20
CA LEU A 127 10.30 4.92 -10.46
C LEU A 127 11.31 4.11 -11.28
N ASP A 128 12.01 4.77 -12.19
CA ASP A 128 13.01 4.10 -13.01
C ASP A 128 14.19 5.01 -13.32
N SER A 129 15.28 4.39 -13.76
CA SER A 129 16.44 5.07 -14.31
C SER A 129 17.04 4.24 -15.45
N GLY A 130 18.06 4.74 -16.12
CA GLY A 130 18.86 3.96 -17.07
C GLY A 130 20.27 4.52 -17.19
N ALA A 131 21.18 3.81 -17.88
CA ALA A 131 22.59 4.22 -17.93
C ALA A 131 22.79 5.65 -18.47
N LYS A 132 21.90 6.09 -19.37
CA LYS A 132 21.90 7.43 -19.99
C LYS A 132 20.65 8.25 -19.65
N GLN A 133 19.82 7.76 -18.74
CA GLN A 133 18.58 8.43 -18.33
C GLN A 133 18.70 8.76 -16.84
N PRO A 134 18.25 9.93 -16.39
CA PRO A 134 18.22 10.22 -14.97
C PRO A 134 17.25 9.29 -14.25
N ALA A 135 17.40 9.16 -12.93
CA ALA A 135 16.37 8.56 -12.13
C ALA A 135 15.17 9.51 -12.10
N ILE A 136 13.97 8.98 -12.31
CA ILE A 136 12.71 9.73 -12.29
C ILE A 136 11.73 9.06 -11.36
N LEU A 137 11.07 9.88 -10.54
CA LEU A 137 9.95 9.51 -9.69
C LEU A 137 8.74 10.37 -10.06
N ASP A 138 7.68 9.72 -10.52
CA ASP A 138 6.35 10.34 -10.69
C ASP A 138 5.39 9.73 -9.68
N ALA A 139 4.76 10.57 -8.89
CA ALA A 139 3.83 10.14 -7.85
C ALA A 139 2.67 11.12 -7.68
N GLN A 140 1.64 10.65 -6.99
CA GLN A 140 0.57 11.46 -6.47
C GLN A 140 0.22 11.02 -5.06
N TRP A 141 -0.07 11.97 -4.17
CA TRP A 141 -0.61 11.65 -2.85
C TRP A 141 -1.92 12.36 -2.58
N ARG A 142 -2.70 11.78 -1.68
CA ARG A 142 -3.82 12.42 -1.00
C ARG A 142 -3.68 12.25 0.50
N LEU A 143 -3.87 13.35 1.24
CA LEU A 143 -3.85 13.36 2.70
C LEU A 143 -5.29 13.49 3.20
N ILE A 144 -5.74 12.50 3.96
CA ILE A 144 -7.11 12.42 4.47
C ILE A 144 -7.07 12.61 5.98
N ASP A 145 -7.81 13.57 6.51
CA ASP A 145 -7.87 13.81 7.96
C ASP A 145 -8.72 12.77 8.71
N ARG A 146 -8.73 12.86 10.05
CA ARG A 146 -9.56 12.03 10.94
C ARG A 146 -11.06 12.05 10.62
N ARG A 147 -11.54 13.08 9.92
CA ARG A 147 -12.95 13.27 9.54
C ARG A 147 -13.25 12.72 8.14
N GLY A 148 -12.27 12.08 7.51
CA GLY A 148 -12.38 11.53 6.15
C GLY A 148 -12.30 12.58 5.05
N LYS A 149 -11.89 13.82 5.35
CA LYS A 149 -11.78 14.90 4.35
C LYS A 149 -10.39 14.94 3.76
N VAL A 150 -10.31 15.08 2.44
CA VAL A 150 -9.05 15.36 1.74
C VAL A 150 -8.58 16.76 2.11
N ARG A 151 -7.38 16.87 2.69
CA ARG A 151 -6.75 18.13 3.12
C ARG A 151 -5.67 18.61 2.17
N ASP A 152 -5.02 17.68 1.48
CA ASP A 152 -4.02 17.97 0.44
C ASP A 152 -4.09 16.88 -0.64
N ASN A 153 -3.85 17.29 -1.88
CA ASN A 153 -3.72 16.41 -3.04
C ASN A 153 -2.63 17.00 -3.92
N ARG A 154 -1.61 16.21 -4.27
CA ARG A 154 -0.46 16.72 -5.02
C ARG A 154 0.05 15.69 -6.00
N ILE A 155 0.44 16.17 -7.18
CA ILE A 155 1.24 15.44 -8.17
C ILE A 155 2.69 15.86 -7.97
N ILE A 156 3.59 14.90 -7.95
CA ILE A 156 5.01 15.04 -7.66
C ILE A 156 5.80 14.49 -8.84
N HIS A 157 6.74 15.27 -9.33
CA HIS A 157 7.78 14.86 -10.28
C HIS A 157 9.13 15.19 -9.68
N LEU A 158 9.98 14.19 -9.49
CA LEU A 158 11.35 14.35 -9.00
C LEU A 158 12.33 13.68 -9.95
N GLN A 159 13.52 14.25 -10.06
CA GLN A 159 14.59 13.77 -10.90
C GLN A 159 15.94 13.82 -10.16
N GLU A 160 16.78 12.82 -10.40
CA GLU A 160 18.14 12.77 -9.85
C GLU A 160 19.13 12.23 -10.89
N THR A 161 20.26 12.92 -11.05
CA THR A 161 21.35 12.51 -11.95
C THR A 161 22.31 11.56 -11.27
N HIS A 162 23.02 10.73 -12.03
CA HIS A 162 23.98 9.76 -11.49
C HIS A 162 25.12 9.44 -12.48
N ALA A 163 26.09 8.64 -12.04
CA ALA A 163 27.27 8.27 -12.82
C ALA A 163 27.00 7.23 -13.94
N GLY A 164 25.83 6.59 -13.96
CA GLY A 164 25.38 5.71 -15.05
C GLY A 164 25.52 4.22 -14.73
N SER A 165 26.30 3.84 -13.73
CA SER A 165 26.35 2.46 -13.23
C SER A 165 25.03 2.04 -12.59
N THR A 166 24.69 0.74 -12.63
CA THR A 166 23.47 0.20 -12.01
C THR A 166 23.38 0.56 -10.52
N ALA A 167 24.50 0.51 -9.79
CA ALA A 167 24.56 0.96 -8.40
C ALA A 167 24.19 2.45 -8.24
N SER A 168 24.74 3.33 -9.08
CA SER A 168 24.44 4.77 -9.02
C SER A 168 22.98 5.08 -9.43
N GLN A 169 22.40 4.28 -10.32
CA GLN A 169 20.99 4.37 -10.69
C GLN A 169 20.06 4.01 -9.52
N VAL A 170 20.37 2.93 -8.79
CA VAL A 170 19.62 2.51 -7.60
C VAL A 170 19.75 3.54 -6.48
N GLN A 171 20.96 4.05 -6.24
CA GLN A 171 21.21 5.11 -5.27
C GLN A 171 20.35 6.35 -5.57
N ALA A 172 20.33 6.79 -6.84
CA ALA A 172 19.54 7.94 -7.25
C ALA A 172 18.04 7.73 -7.02
N GLN A 173 17.50 6.53 -7.32
CA GLN A 173 16.11 6.19 -7.00
C GLN A 173 15.82 6.22 -5.49
N GLY A 174 16.76 5.75 -4.66
CA GLY A 174 16.67 5.87 -3.19
C GLY A 174 16.59 7.33 -2.73
N VAL A 175 17.45 8.21 -3.28
CA VAL A 175 17.43 9.65 -3.00
C VAL A 175 16.09 10.28 -3.35
N LEU A 176 15.47 9.90 -4.48
CA LEU A 176 14.15 10.41 -4.87
C LEU A 176 13.07 10.04 -3.86
N LEU A 177 13.08 8.82 -3.34
CA LEU A 177 12.13 8.38 -2.32
C LEU A 177 12.34 9.08 -0.98
N GLN A 178 13.59 9.35 -0.59
CA GLN A 178 13.90 10.15 0.59
C GLN A 178 13.34 11.58 0.46
N ARG A 179 13.55 12.22 -0.70
CA ARG A 179 12.97 13.55 -0.99
C ARG A 179 11.44 13.52 -1.02
N LEU A 180 10.83 12.45 -1.55
CA LEU A 180 9.38 12.27 -1.50
C LEU A 180 8.88 12.20 -0.05
N ALA A 181 9.55 11.42 0.80
CA ALA A 181 9.21 11.29 2.22
C ALA A 181 9.37 12.62 2.99
N GLU A 182 10.41 13.39 2.68
CA GLU A 182 10.61 14.74 3.23
C GLU A 182 9.45 15.66 2.84
N GLN A 183 9.11 15.75 1.55
CA GLN A 183 8.00 16.60 1.08
C GLN A 183 6.66 16.17 1.68
N LEU A 184 6.42 14.85 1.78
CA LEU A 184 5.23 14.29 2.43
C LEU A 184 5.18 14.69 3.91
N SER A 185 6.29 14.60 4.62
CA SER A 185 6.38 14.96 6.04
C SER A 185 6.12 16.46 6.26
N VAL A 186 6.63 17.32 5.36
CA VAL A 186 6.31 18.76 5.38
C VAL A 186 4.81 19.00 5.18
N ALA A 187 4.16 18.28 4.26
CA ALA A 187 2.73 18.39 4.02
C ALA A 187 1.88 17.85 5.19
N LEU A 188 2.40 16.89 5.97
CA LEU A 188 1.74 16.32 7.14
C LEU A 188 1.77 17.23 8.38
N LYS A 189 2.86 17.98 8.60
CA LYS A 189 3.04 18.82 9.81
C LYS A 189 1.85 19.76 10.13
N PRO A 190 1.25 20.49 9.16
CA PRO A 190 0.09 21.33 9.43
C PRO A 190 -1.16 20.56 9.89
N LEU A 191 -1.23 19.26 9.58
CA LEU A 191 -2.36 18.41 9.90
C LEU A 191 -2.28 17.81 11.32
N ALA A 192 -1.12 17.91 11.99
CA ALA A 192 -0.93 17.45 13.37
C ALA A 192 -1.76 18.25 14.39
N ASN A 193 -2.04 19.54 14.11
CA ASN A 193 -2.68 20.47 15.04
C ASN A 193 -4.19 20.60 14.82
N GLN A 194 -4.85 19.58 14.27
CA GLN A 194 -6.30 19.65 14.08
C GLN A 194 -7.00 19.59 15.44
N PRO A 195 -7.91 20.53 15.75
CA PRO A 195 -8.63 20.50 17.00
C PRO A 195 -9.32 19.15 17.14
N PRO A 196 -9.28 18.52 18.34
CA PRO A 196 -10.00 17.29 18.61
C PRO A 196 -11.40 17.41 18.05
N VAL A 197 -11.87 16.38 17.34
CA VAL A 197 -13.29 16.30 17.04
C VAL A 197 -13.97 16.29 18.40
N ALA A 198 -14.54 17.43 18.82
CA ALA A 198 -15.48 17.43 19.91
C ALA A 198 -16.51 16.38 19.52
N GLU A 199 -16.52 15.26 20.23
CA GLU A 199 -17.63 14.32 20.16
C GLU A 199 -18.85 15.19 20.48
N ALA A 200 -19.57 15.63 19.45
CA ALA A 200 -20.87 16.22 19.63
C ALA A 200 -21.60 15.20 20.51
N PRO A 201 -22.09 15.59 21.70
CA PRO A 201 -22.68 14.65 22.64
C PRO A 201 -23.70 13.87 21.81
N ARG A 202 -23.48 12.55 21.70
CA ARG A 202 -24.40 11.66 20.99
C ARG A 202 -25.76 12.02 21.57
N LYS A 203 -26.60 12.72 20.80
CA LYS A 203 -27.98 12.98 21.20
C LYS A 203 -28.49 11.60 21.58
N ALA A 204 -28.84 11.43 22.86
CA ALA A 204 -29.36 10.17 23.36
C ALA A 204 -30.36 9.68 22.32
N ALA A 205 -30.12 8.48 21.78
CA ALA A 205 -31.05 7.86 20.86
C ALA A 205 -32.45 8.00 21.47
N PRO A 206 -33.48 8.40 20.70
CA PRO A 206 -34.83 8.43 21.21
C PRO A 206 -35.08 7.08 21.86
N LYS A 207 -35.43 7.09 23.14
CA LYS A 207 -35.82 5.90 23.91
C LYS A 207 -36.78 5.11 23.02
N PRO A 208 -36.57 3.80 22.77
CA PRO A 208 -37.52 3.02 22.00
C PRO A 208 -38.89 3.27 22.61
N ALA A 209 -39.82 3.77 21.79
CA ALA A 209 -41.20 3.90 22.23
C ALA A 209 -41.59 2.53 22.78
N ALA A 210 -42.04 2.51 24.05
CA ALA A 210 -42.68 1.33 24.59
C ALA A 210 -43.71 0.86 23.57
N PRO A 211 -43.80 -0.44 23.23
CA PRO A 211 -44.84 -0.91 22.35
C PRO A 211 -46.16 -0.40 22.92
N ALA A 212 -46.88 0.36 22.11
CA ALA A 212 -48.26 0.67 22.42
C ALA A 212 -48.93 -0.66 22.72
N ALA A 213 -49.56 -0.76 23.89
CA ALA A 213 -50.48 -1.84 24.16
C ALA A 213 -51.59 -1.70 23.13
N ASP A 214 -51.45 -2.41 22.01
CA ASP A 214 -52.56 -2.73 21.13
C ASP A 214 -53.53 -3.52 21.99
N ALA A 215 -54.54 -2.81 22.48
CA ALA A 215 -55.73 -3.43 23.02
C ALA A 215 -56.30 -4.32 21.90
N GLU A 216 -56.07 -5.62 22.03
CA GLU A 216 -56.70 -6.66 21.23
C GLU A 216 -58.22 -6.39 21.18
N LYS A 217 -58.67 -5.80 20.08
CA LYS A 217 -60.07 -5.90 19.69
C LYS A 217 -60.30 -7.35 19.29
N GLN A 218 -60.72 -8.17 20.25
CA GLN A 218 -61.29 -9.48 19.99
C GLN A 218 -62.40 -9.33 18.94
N PRO A 219 -62.37 -10.09 17.83
CA PRO A 219 -63.51 -10.17 16.93
C PRO A 219 -64.64 -10.89 17.67
N LYS A 220 -65.72 -10.15 18.00
CA LYS A 220 -66.97 -10.75 18.49
C LYS A 220 -67.57 -11.61 17.37
N ILE A 221 -67.38 -12.92 17.46
CA ILE A 221 -68.17 -13.89 16.70
C ILE A 221 -69.58 -13.88 17.32
N PRO A 222 -70.65 -13.55 16.57
CA PRO A 222 -72.00 -13.67 17.11
C PRO A 222 -72.34 -15.17 17.24
N MET A 223 -72.57 -15.60 18.48
CA MET A 223 -73.10 -16.92 18.76
C MET A 223 -74.53 -17.01 18.24
N ALA A 224 -74.79 -17.92 17.30
CA ALA A 224 -76.14 -18.28 16.90
C ALA A 224 -76.81 -19.05 18.06
N SER A 225 -77.91 -18.51 18.58
CA SER A 225 -78.73 -19.17 19.60
C SER A 225 -79.49 -20.35 18.97
N PRO A 226 -79.51 -21.55 19.57
CA PRO A 226 -80.36 -22.63 19.10
C PRO A 226 -81.83 -22.31 19.39
N ILE A 227 -82.63 -22.26 18.33
CA ILE A 227 -84.09 -22.16 18.38
C ILE A 227 -84.61 -23.47 18.99
N ARG A 228 -85.24 -23.40 20.17
CA ARG A 228 -86.11 -24.48 20.67
C ARG A 228 -87.45 -24.35 19.94
N THR A 229 -87.73 -25.29 19.05
CA THR A 229 -89.07 -25.43 18.48
C THR A 229 -89.80 -26.50 19.29
N ASP A 230 -90.76 -26.07 20.12
CA ASP A 230 -91.75 -26.95 20.70
C ASP A 230 -92.72 -27.37 19.59
N MET A 231 -92.51 -28.55 19.01
CA MET A 231 -93.49 -29.20 18.13
C MET A 231 -94.00 -30.46 18.79
N GLU A 232 -95.20 -30.36 19.35
CA GLU A 232 -96.04 -31.45 19.78
C GLU A 232 -96.32 -32.39 18.59
N VAL A 233 -95.93 -33.66 18.71
CA VAL A 233 -96.33 -34.71 17.77
C VAL A 233 -97.46 -35.49 18.43
N PHE A 234 -98.67 -35.32 17.89
CA PHE A 234 -99.88 -36.03 18.28
C PHE A 234 -99.76 -37.53 18.01
N ARG A 235 -100.29 -38.33 18.95
CA ARG A 235 -100.45 -39.80 18.85
C ARG A 235 -101.47 -40.20 17.80
N PHE A 236 -101.22 -41.35 17.16
CA PHE A 236 -102.22 -42.37 16.86
C PHE A 236 -101.66 -43.74 17.26
#